data_AF-A0A9Q1KCY2-F1
#
_entry.id   AF-A0A9Q1KCY2-F1
#
_cell.length_a   1.000
_cell.length_b   1.000
_cell.length_c   1.000
_cell.angle_alpha   90.00
_cell.angle_beta   90.00
_cell.angle_gamma   90.00
#
_symmetry.space_group_name_H-M   'P 1'
#
loop_
_entity.id
_entity.type
_entity.pdbx_description
1 polymer ?
#
loop_
_entity_poly.entity_id
_entity_poly.type
_entity_poly.pdbx_seq_one_letter_code
_entity_poly.pdbx_strand_id
1 'polypeptide(L)'
;MENLISLVNKIQRACTALGDHGEGSALPTLWDSLPSIAVVGGQSSGKSSVLESIVGKDFLPRGSGIVTRRPLVLQLHKVDENREWAEFMHLPRKRFTDFAAVRKEIQDETDRETGRSKAISTVPIHLSIYSPHVVNLTLVDLPGLTKVAVEGQPESIVQDIENMVRSYIEKPNCIILAISPANQDLATSDAIKIAREVDPKGERTFGVLTKVDLMDKGTDAVEILEGRQFRLQYPWVGVVNRSQADINKNVDMMAARRRERDFWTNSPEYRHLAHRMGSEFLAKMMSKHLESVIKSRIPGLQSLISKTIIELETELSRLGKPVASDAGGKLYQIMEICRGFDQSFKEHLDGVYFQLINLRSRPGGDKIYGVFDNQLPAAIKRLQFDKHLSMDNVRKLITEADGYQPHLIAPEQGYRRLIESCLTSIRGPAEAAVDAVHAILKDLVHKAISETAELRQYPTLRVEVLNAATEALERMRDESKRATLQLVDMECGYLTVDFFRKLPQDVEKGGNPTHSIFDRYNDSYLRRIGSTVLSYVNMVCATLRNSIPKSIVYCQVREAKRSLLDHFFTELGGKEAKALGKMLDEDPAIMQRRINLQKRLELYRTAQSEIDALTWAK
;
A
#
# COMPACT_ATOMS: atom_id res chain seq x y z
N MET A 1 35.74 11.61 7.44
CA MET A 1 35.12 12.91 7.07
C MET A 1 34.87 13.03 5.56
N GLU A 2 35.76 12.54 4.68
CA GLU A 2 35.50 12.37 3.23
C GLU A 2 34.23 11.53 2.90
N ASN A 3 33.75 10.75 3.86
CA ASN A 3 32.58 9.86 3.73
C ASN A 3 31.23 10.58 3.54
N LEU A 4 31.08 11.84 3.97
CA LEU A 4 29.78 12.55 3.94
C LEU A 4 29.32 12.88 2.52
N ILE A 5 30.24 13.29 1.66
CA ILE A 5 29.93 13.61 0.26
C ILE A 5 29.70 12.31 -0.53
N SER A 6 30.46 11.26 -0.19
CA SER A 6 30.24 9.91 -0.75
C SER A 6 28.84 9.38 -0.41
N LEU A 7 28.36 9.56 0.83
CA LEU A 7 26.99 9.23 1.24
C LEU A 7 25.96 9.95 0.39
N VAL A 8 26.06 11.28 0.28
CA VAL A 8 25.12 12.07 -0.53
C VAL A 8 25.08 11.57 -1.97
N ASN A 9 26.24 11.25 -2.54
CA ASN A 9 26.34 10.75 -3.91
C ASN A 9 25.72 9.35 -4.07
N LYS A 10 25.87 8.46 -3.08
CA LYS A 10 25.22 7.14 -3.08
C LYS A 10 23.71 7.25 -2.99
N ILE A 11 23.20 8.05 -2.05
CA ILE A 11 21.76 8.29 -1.89
C ILE A 11 21.20 8.89 -3.19
N GLN A 12 21.89 9.87 -3.75
CA GLN A 12 21.54 10.45 -5.05
C GLN A 12 21.41 9.35 -6.13
N ARG A 13 22.46 8.56 -6.35
CA ARG A 13 22.45 7.49 -7.37
C ARG A 13 21.30 6.50 -7.16
N ALA A 14 21.02 6.15 -5.91
CA ALA A 14 19.94 5.23 -5.57
C ALA A 14 18.56 5.83 -5.89
N CYS A 15 18.30 7.09 -5.51
CA CYS A 15 17.05 7.79 -5.83
C CYS A 15 16.83 7.89 -7.34
N THR A 16 17.91 8.19 -8.06
CA THR A 16 17.94 8.30 -9.52
C THR A 16 17.64 6.95 -10.20
N ALA A 17 18.21 5.85 -9.72
CA ALA A 17 17.91 4.52 -10.24
C ALA A 17 16.45 4.06 -10.03
N LEU A 18 15.76 4.60 -9.02
CA LEU A 18 14.35 4.31 -8.74
C LEU A 18 13.36 5.25 -9.46
N GLY A 19 13.85 6.21 -10.25
CA GLY A 19 13.00 7.22 -10.89
C GLY A 19 12.46 8.27 -9.90
N ASP A 20 13.01 8.35 -8.68
CA ASP A 20 12.64 9.32 -7.65
C ASP A 20 13.37 10.66 -7.89
N HIS A 21 13.21 11.20 -9.10
CA HIS A 21 13.90 12.39 -9.62
C HIS A 21 13.15 13.70 -9.36
N GLY A 22 12.11 13.70 -8.53
CA GLY A 22 11.28 14.88 -8.25
C GLY A 22 10.24 15.20 -9.33
N GLU A 23 10.18 14.46 -10.44
CA GLU A 23 9.13 14.64 -11.46
C GLU A 23 7.91 13.75 -11.14
N GLY A 24 6.78 14.39 -10.80
CA GLY A 24 5.46 13.75 -10.73
C GLY A 24 4.96 13.26 -9.35
N SER A 25 5.74 13.45 -8.27
CA SER A 25 5.32 13.12 -6.89
C SER A 25 4.96 14.39 -6.12
N ALA A 26 3.76 14.43 -5.52
CA ALA A 26 3.29 15.55 -4.68
C ALA A 26 4.07 15.73 -3.36
N LEU A 27 5.04 14.86 -3.07
CA LEU A 27 5.87 14.90 -1.87
C LEU A 27 7.34 15.19 -2.22
N PRO A 28 8.07 15.97 -1.40
CA PRO A 28 9.49 16.23 -1.59
C PRO A 28 10.26 14.91 -1.61
N THR A 29 10.97 14.66 -2.70
CA THR A 29 11.74 13.43 -2.84
C THR A 29 13.01 13.51 -1.98
N LEU A 30 13.58 12.36 -1.62
CA LEU A 30 14.86 12.34 -0.91
C LEU A 30 15.95 13.05 -1.74
N TRP A 31 15.84 13.01 -3.06
CA TRP A 31 16.72 13.73 -3.98
C TRP A 31 16.67 15.26 -3.81
N ASP A 32 15.48 15.85 -3.70
CA ASP A 32 15.30 17.31 -3.54
C ASP A 32 15.86 17.83 -2.20
N SER A 33 15.95 16.94 -1.21
CA SER A 33 16.46 17.28 0.11
C SER A 33 17.99 17.28 0.18
N LEU A 34 18.69 16.75 -0.83
CA LEU A 34 20.15 16.65 -0.83
C LEU A 34 20.79 17.95 -1.37
N PRO A 35 21.84 18.45 -0.71
CA PRO A 35 22.50 19.67 -1.16
C PRO A 35 23.27 19.41 -2.47
N SER A 36 23.16 20.35 -3.40
CA SER A 36 23.83 20.32 -4.70
C SER A 36 24.35 21.71 -5.05
N ILE A 37 25.31 21.78 -5.98
CA ILE A 37 25.85 23.04 -6.46
C ILE A 37 25.44 23.23 -7.91
N ALA A 38 24.64 24.25 -8.21
CA ALA A 38 24.27 24.61 -9.57
C ALA A 38 25.19 25.71 -10.11
N VAL A 39 25.75 25.48 -11.30
CA VAL A 39 26.59 26.46 -12.00
C VAL A 39 25.72 27.31 -12.91
N VAL A 40 25.68 28.61 -12.65
CA VAL A 40 24.86 29.58 -13.39
C VAL A 40 25.74 30.65 -14.01
N GLY A 41 25.47 31.00 -15.26
CA GLY A 41 26.29 31.95 -16.00
C GLY A 41 25.76 32.19 -17.40
N GLY A 42 25.93 33.41 -17.91
CA GLY A 42 25.64 33.73 -19.31
C GLY A 42 26.42 32.86 -20.30
N GLN A 43 25.97 32.80 -21.55
CA GLN A 43 26.75 32.17 -22.61
C GLN A 43 28.16 32.77 -22.67
N SER A 44 29.18 31.93 -22.84
CA SER A 44 30.58 32.37 -22.91
C SER A 44 31.16 33.05 -21.64
N SER A 45 30.49 32.94 -20.49
CA SER A 45 31.01 33.43 -19.19
C SER A 45 32.16 32.58 -18.62
N GLY A 46 32.49 31.46 -19.26
CA GLY A 46 33.58 30.57 -18.82
C GLY A 46 33.14 29.40 -17.92
N LYS A 47 31.83 29.11 -17.79
CA LYS A 47 31.31 27.99 -16.96
C LYS A 47 32.05 26.67 -17.15
N SER A 48 32.08 26.16 -18.38
CA SER A 48 32.73 24.89 -18.70
C SER A 48 34.24 24.94 -18.42
N SER A 49 34.89 26.09 -18.62
CA SER A 49 36.31 26.26 -18.30
C SER A 49 36.60 26.25 -16.80
N VAL A 50 35.73 26.86 -15.99
CA VAL A 50 35.81 26.79 -14.52
C VAL A 50 35.65 25.35 -14.05
N LEU A 51 34.67 24.62 -14.58
CA LEU A 51 34.45 23.19 -14.26
C LEU A 51 35.66 22.33 -14.63
N GLU A 52 36.19 22.48 -15.85
CA GLU A 52 37.38 21.77 -16.30
C GLU A 52 38.62 22.14 -15.47
N SER A 53 38.77 23.40 -15.05
CA SER A 53 39.88 23.83 -14.18
C SER A 53 39.77 23.24 -12.77
N ILE A 54 38.55 23.10 -12.23
CA ILE A 54 38.30 22.40 -10.95
C ILE A 54 38.66 20.92 -11.06
N VAL A 55 38.25 20.25 -12.15
CA VAL A 55 38.52 18.82 -12.36
C VAL A 55 39.98 18.55 -12.74
N GLY A 56 40.62 19.46 -13.45
CA GLY A 56 41.98 19.27 -13.95
C GLY A 56 42.05 18.61 -15.33
N LYS A 57 40.92 18.42 -16.04
CA LYS A 57 40.84 17.69 -17.32
C LYS A 57 39.91 18.36 -18.31
N ASP A 58 40.17 18.09 -19.60
CA ASP A 58 39.34 18.50 -20.72
C ASP A 58 38.31 17.41 -21.05
N PHE A 59 37.06 17.61 -20.66
CA PHE A 59 35.99 16.61 -20.87
C PHE A 59 34.66 17.22 -21.29
N LEU A 60 34.48 18.54 -21.18
CA LEU A 60 33.26 19.18 -21.61
C LEU A 60 33.34 19.51 -23.11
N PRO A 61 32.23 19.43 -23.85
CA PRO A 61 32.19 19.86 -25.23
C PRO A 61 32.51 21.37 -25.33
N ARG A 62 33.07 21.79 -26.47
CA ARG A 62 33.38 23.19 -26.76
C ARG A 62 32.85 23.52 -28.16
N GLY A 63 32.26 24.69 -28.32
CA GLY A 63 31.73 25.14 -29.61
C GLY A 63 31.10 26.53 -29.54
N SER A 64 30.73 27.06 -30.70
CA SER A 64 29.92 28.27 -30.83
C SER A 64 28.44 27.95 -30.61
N GLY A 65 27.70 28.80 -29.90
CA GLY A 65 26.28 28.58 -29.58
C GLY A 65 26.06 27.98 -28.19
N ILE A 66 24.89 27.40 -27.96
CA ILE A 66 24.55 26.73 -26.69
C ILE A 66 25.23 25.36 -26.68
N VAL A 67 26.33 25.27 -25.93
CA VAL A 67 27.15 24.05 -25.88
C VAL A 67 26.54 23.02 -24.94
N THR A 68 26.19 23.42 -23.71
CA THR A 68 25.46 22.59 -22.75
C THR A 68 23.96 22.69 -23.04
N ARG A 69 23.39 21.67 -23.70
CA ARG A 69 21.94 21.60 -24.06
C ARG A 69 21.11 20.74 -23.09
N ARG A 70 21.77 20.00 -22.21
CA ARG A 70 21.17 19.19 -21.13
C ARG A 70 21.91 19.48 -19.84
N PRO A 71 21.24 19.51 -18.67
CA PRO A 71 21.93 19.58 -17.39
C PRO A 71 22.93 18.43 -17.24
N LEU A 72 24.15 18.72 -16.81
CA LEU A 72 25.16 17.69 -16.52
C LEU A 72 25.40 17.62 -15.02
N VAL A 73 24.96 16.52 -14.39
CA VAL A 73 25.23 16.22 -12.99
C VAL A 73 26.59 15.52 -12.91
N LEU A 74 27.59 16.29 -12.50
CA LEU A 74 28.98 15.89 -12.37
C LEU A 74 29.30 15.53 -10.92
N GLN A 75 29.62 14.27 -10.67
CA GLN A 75 30.07 13.76 -9.38
C GLN A 75 31.58 13.52 -9.41
N LEU A 76 32.33 14.26 -8.60
CA LEU A 76 33.77 14.10 -8.45
C LEU A 76 34.05 13.22 -7.22
N HIS A 77 34.87 12.21 -7.42
CA HIS A 77 35.30 11.26 -6.40
C HIS A 77 36.82 11.28 -6.28
N LYS A 78 37.30 11.70 -5.12
CA LYS A 78 38.70 11.58 -4.77
C LYS A 78 39.02 10.11 -4.50
N VAL A 79 40.03 9.58 -5.18
CA VAL A 79 40.54 8.21 -5.00
C VAL A 79 42.01 8.25 -4.64
N ASP A 80 42.48 7.29 -3.84
CA ASP A 80 43.89 7.20 -3.44
C ASP A 80 44.77 6.53 -4.50
N GLU A 81 44.15 5.84 -5.47
CA GLU A 81 44.84 5.21 -6.58
C GLU A 81 45.26 6.25 -7.64
N ASN A 82 46.48 6.10 -8.20
CA ASN A 82 46.97 6.91 -9.32
C ASN A 82 46.28 6.60 -10.67
N ARG A 83 45.02 6.13 -10.64
CA ARG A 83 44.23 5.80 -11.83
C ARG A 83 43.02 6.71 -11.89
N GLU A 84 42.84 7.33 -13.04
CA GLU A 84 41.73 8.23 -13.31
C GLU A 84 40.77 7.58 -14.31
N TRP A 85 39.48 7.62 -14.01
CA TRP A 85 38.47 7.16 -14.95
C TRP A 85 37.14 7.88 -14.74
N ALA A 86 36.27 7.80 -15.74
CA ALA A 86 34.91 8.28 -15.67
C ALA A 86 33.90 7.16 -15.96
N GLU A 87 32.71 7.27 -15.36
CA GLU A 87 31.60 6.35 -15.56
C GLU A 87 30.31 7.15 -15.78
N PHE A 88 29.54 6.75 -16.79
CA PHE A 88 28.22 7.30 -17.06
C PHE A 88 27.14 6.40 -16.48
N MET A 89 26.07 6.99 -15.97
CA MET A 89 24.97 6.21 -15.42
C MET A 89 24.22 5.40 -16.49
N HIS A 90 24.06 5.94 -17.71
CA HIS A 90 23.40 5.25 -18.83
C HIS A 90 24.26 4.14 -19.45
N LEU A 91 25.55 4.06 -19.12
CA LEU A 91 26.48 3.01 -19.53
C LEU A 91 27.10 2.32 -18.30
N PRO A 92 26.29 1.62 -17.48
CA PRO A 92 26.79 0.98 -16.28
C PRO A 92 27.87 -0.05 -16.65
N ARG A 93 28.97 -0.08 -15.88
CA ARG A 93 30.14 -0.97 -16.04
C ARG A 93 31.13 -0.61 -17.16
N LYS A 94 30.92 0.46 -17.91
CA LYS A 94 31.91 0.98 -18.88
C LYS A 94 32.74 2.09 -18.23
N ARG A 95 34.05 1.85 -18.11
CA ARG A 95 35.02 2.85 -17.60
C ARG A 95 35.69 3.57 -18.75
N PHE A 96 35.68 4.89 -18.71
CA PHE A 96 36.35 5.75 -19.66
C PHE A 96 37.65 6.27 -19.05
N THR A 97 38.79 5.89 -19.60
CA THR A 97 40.12 6.41 -19.19
C THR A 97 40.57 7.59 -20.06
N ASP A 98 40.05 7.67 -21.28
CA ASP A 98 40.27 8.80 -22.18
C ASP A 98 39.15 9.85 -22.04
N PHE A 99 39.50 11.04 -21.57
CA PHE A 99 38.55 12.14 -21.39
C PHE A 99 38.11 12.78 -22.71
N ALA A 100 38.83 12.58 -23.82
CA ALA A 100 38.33 12.94 -25.15
C ALA A 100 37.13 12.06 -25.54
N ALA A 101 37.16 10.77 -25.18
CA ALA A 101 36.02 9.88 -25.35
C ALA A 101 34.84 10.25 -24.43
N VAL A 102 35.10 10.71 -23.19
CA VAL A 102 34.07 11.26 -22.30
C VAL A 102 33.38 12.46 -22.93
N ARG A 103 34.15 13.41 -23.49
CA ARG A 103 33.60 14.56 -24.21
C ARG A 103 32.70 14.14 -25.36
N LYS A 104 33.18 13.19 -26.17
CA LYS A 104 32.41 12.68 -27.31
C LYS A 104 31.11 12.01 -26.86
N GLU A 105 31.16 11.20 -25.80
CA GLU A 105 29.98 10.55 -25.23
C GLU A 105 28.95 11.56 -24.71
N ILE A 106 29.37 12.64 -24.04
CA ILE A 106 28.44 13.71 -23.61
C ILE A 106 27.73 14.31 -24.82
N GLN A 107 28.46 14.53 -25.92
CA GLN A 107 27.89 15.09 -27.15
C GLN A 107 26.93 14.10 -27.83
N ASP A 108 27.35 12.84 -27.97
CA ASP A 108 26.56 11.76 -28.59
C ASP A 108 25.26 11.51 -27.79
N GLU A 109 25.33 11.50 -26.46
CA GLU A 109 24.16 11.32 -25.57
C GLU A 109 23.24 12.54 -25.57
N THR A 110 23.80 13.74 -25.71
CA THR A 110 23.00 14.96 -25.88
C THR A 110 22.25 14.94 -27.22
N ASP A 111 22.93 14.57 -28.30
CA ASP A 111 22.34 14.50 -29.65
C ASP A 111 21.32 13.36 -29.79
N ARG A 112 21.49 12.26 -29.03
CA ARG A 112 20.51 11.16 -28.98
C ARG A 112 19.15 11.61 -28.44
N GLU A 113 19.14 12.43 -27.40
CA GLU A 113 17.92 12.89 -26.71
C GLU A 113 17.30 14.12 -27.40
N THR A 114 18.13 15.11 -27.73
CA THR A 114 17.67 16.41 -28.28
C THR A 114 17.56 16.41 -29.81
N GLY A 115 17.97 15.32 -30.47
CA GLY A 115 18.19 15.25 -31.90
C GLY A 115 19.37 16.13 -32.36
N ARG A 116 19.54 16.26 -33.67
CA ARG A 116 20.48 17.23 -34.27
C ARG A 116 19.93 18.67 -34.30
N SER A 117 18.69 18.86 -33.85
CA SER A 117 18.11 20.17 -33.57
C SER A 117 18.84 20.83 -32.41
N LYS A 118 18.98 22.16 -32.43
CA LYS A 118 19.58 22.96 -31.35
C LYS A 118 18.66 23.08 -30.11
N ALA A 119 17.81 22.08 -29.87
CA ALA A 119 16.87 22.03 -28.77
C ALA A 119 17.57 21.68 -27.44
N ILE A 120 16.90 21.96 -26.32
CA ILE A 120 17.35 21.61 -24.97
C ILE A 120 16.44 20.53 -24.38
N SER A 121 16.94 19.78 -23.40
CA SER A 121 16.15 18.81 -22.64
C SER A 121 16.41 18.99 -21.15
N THR A 122 15.37 18.85 -20.32
CA THR A 122 15.44 18.90 -18.86
C THR A 122 16.04 17.62 -18.27
N VAL A 123 16.13 16.54 -19.04
CA VAL A 123 16.64 15.24 -18.57
C VAL A 123 18.16 15.31 -18.39
N PRO A 124 18.70 15.17 -17.16
CA PRO A 124 20.12 15.34 -16.90
C PRO A 124 20.97 14.17 -17.42
N ILE A 125 22.25 14.45 -17.69
CA ILE A 125 23.29 13.43 -17.90
C ILE A 125 24.04 13.26 -16.58
N HIS A 126 24.18 12.02 -16.09
CA HIS A 126 24.91 11.72 -14.86
C HIS A 126 26.31 11.17 -15.17
N LEU A 127 27.33 11.93 -14.77
CA LEU A 127 28.75 11.61 -14.99
C LEU A 127 29.50 11.56 -13.66
N SER A 128 30.20 10.46 -13.41
CA SER A 128 31.08 10.30 -12.24
C SER A 128 32.53 10.25 -12.68
N ILE A 129 33.38 11.11 -12.11
CA ILE A 129 34.82 11.16 -12.36
C ILE A 129 35.56 10.76 -11.09
N TYR A 130 36.47 9.79 -11.22
CA TYR A 130 37.34 9.30 -10.15
C TYR A 130 38.76 9.78 -10.44
N SER A 131 39.36 10.55 -9.53
CA SER A 131 40.74 11.07 -9.67
C SER A 131 41.38 11.40 -8.31
N PRO A 132 42.70 11.23 -8.14
CA PRO A 132 43.40 11.66 -6.92
C PRO A 132 43.57 13.19 -6.82
N HIS A 133 43.35 13.91 -7.92
CA HIS A 133 43.59 15.35 -8.03
C HIS A 133 42.34 16.22 -7.81
N VAL A 134 41.19 15.60 -7.55
CA VAL A 134 39.92 16.28 -7.30
C VAL A 134 39.50 16.17 -5.84
N VAL A 135 38.56 17.04 -5.44
CA VAL A 135 37.85 16.92 -4.16
C VAL A 135 36.53 16.21 -4.40
N ASN A 136 36.00 15.55 -3.36
CA ASN A 136 34.64 15.03 -3.40
C ASN A 136 33.67 16.21 -3.54
N LEU A 137 32.95 16.29 -4.66
CA LEU A 137 32.08 17.41 -4.97
C LEU A 137 31.02 17.00 -5.99
N THR A 138 29.81 17.54 -5.88
CA THR A 138 28.75 17.34 -6.88
C THR A 138 28.32 18.68 -7.43
N LEU A 139 28.45 18.81 -8.75
CA LEU A 139 28.23 20.03 -9.52
C LEU A 139 27.16 19.74 -10.58
N VAL A 140 26.28 20.69 -10.83
CA VAL A 140 25.31 20.64 -11.92
C VAL A 140 25.67 21.75 -12.90
N ASP A 141 26.19 21.38 -14.08
CA ASP A 141 26.38 22.32 -15.18
C ASP A 141 25.03 22.55 -15.87
N LEU A 142 24.61 23.81 -15.92
CA LEU A 142 23.34 24.20 -16.54
C LEU A 142 23.61 24.93 -17.87
N PRO A 143 22.66 24.87 -18.82
CA PRO A 143 22.74 25.66 -20.04
C PRO A 143 23.00 27.14 -19.74
N GLY A 144 23.83 27.77 -20.57
CA GLY A 144 24.15 29.19 -20.41
C GLY A 144 22.94 30.07 -20.72
N LEU A 145 22.70 31.08 -19.88
CA LEU A 145 21.66 32.08 -20.13
C LEU A 145 21.97 32.81 -21.45
N THR A 146 20.98 32.87 -22.34
CA THR A 146 21.06 33.55 -23.65
C THR A 146 20.00 34.65 -23.71
N LYS A 147 20.27 35.74 -24.44
CA LYS A 147 19.32 36.86 -24.59
C LYS A 147 18.54 36.82 -25.90
N VAL A 148 19.02 36.06 -26.88
CA VAL A 148 18.48 36.01 -28.25
C VAL A 148 18.55 34.56 -28.74
N ALA A 149 17.47 34.10 -29.37
CA ALA A 149 17.44 32.81 -30.05
C ALA A 149 18.26 32.89 -31.35
N VAL A 150 19.16 31.93 -31.56
CA VAL A 150 19.91 31.81 -32.84
C VAL A 150 19.11 31.03 -33.87
N GLU A 151 19.41 31.21 -35.16
CA GLU A 151 18.74 30.49 -36.26
C GLU A 151 18.68 28.97 -36.01
N GLY A 152 17.46 28.42 -36.08
CA GLY A 152 17.15 27.01 -35.82
C GLY A 152 16.77 26.66 -34.37
N GLN A 153 16.67 27.65 -33.47
CA GLN A 153 16.12 27.48 -32.12
C GLN A 153 14.68 28.02 -32.03
N PRO A 154 13.82 27.45 -31.16
CA PRO A 154 12.50 28.01 -30.91
C PRO A 154 12.61 29.38 -30.22
N GLU A 155 11.66 30.28 -30.48
CA GLU A 155 11.61 31.60 -29.82
C GLU A 155 11.49 31.50 -28.30
N SER A 156 10.92 30.39 -27.78
CA SER A 156 10.79 30.10 -26.35
C SER A 156 12.11 29.74 -25.66
N ILE A 157 13.20 29.48 -26.39
CA ILE A 157 14.42 28.88 -25.84
C ILE A 157 15.02 29.68 -24.68
N VAL A 158 14.91 31.01 -24.72
CA VAL A 158 15.38 31.90 -23.66
C VAL A 158 14.63 31.62 -22.36
N GLN A 159 13.29 31.57 -22.44
CA GLN A 159 12.43 31.29 -21.31
C GLN A 159 12.60 29.84 -20.83
N ASP A 160 12.75 28.88 -21.74
CA ASP A 160 12.93 27.48 -21.39
C ASP A 160 14.24 27.24 -20.62
N ILE A 161 15.34 27.91 -21.02
CA ILE A 161 16.60 27.88 -20.29
C ILE A 161 16.46 28.54 -18.92
N GLU A 162 15.81 29.70 -18.84
CA GLU A 162 15.60 30.40 -17.58
C GLU A 162 14.77 29.56 -16.61
N ASN A 163 13.67 28.97 -17.08
CA ASN A 163 12.82 28.06 -16.31
C ASN A 163 13.59 26.82 -15.85
N MET A 164 14.41 26.24 -16.73
CA MET A 164 15.28 25.12 -16.38
C MET A 164 16.26 25.51 -15.27
N VAL A 165 16.95 26.64 -15.40
CA VAL A 165 17.88 27.12 -14.36
C VAL A 165 17.15 27.36 -13.04
N ARG A 166 15.99 28.05 -13.07
CA ARG A 166 15.15 28.31 -11.89
C ARG A 166 14.75 27.02 -11.17
N SER A 167 14.38 25.97 -11.91
CA SER A 167 13.99 24.68 -11.31
C SER A 167 15.08 24.05 -10.43
N TYR A 168 16.36 24.38 -10.67
CA TYR A 168 17.48 23.96 -9.82
C TYR A 168 17.76 24.96 -8.70
N ILE A 169 17.84 26.26 -9.00
CA ILE A 169 18.29 27.27 -8.03
C ILE A 169 17.23 27.75 -7.05
N GLU A 170 15.94 27.57 -7.33
CA GLU A 170 14.86 27.85 -6.39
C GLU A 170 14.87 26.89 -5.20
N LYS A 171 15.47 25.70 -5.36
CA LYS A 171 15.61 24.73 -4.28
C LYS A 171 16.44 25.34 -3.14
N PRO A 172 15.94 25.39 -1.89
CA PRO A 172 16.63 26.02 -0.78
C PRO A 172 17.94 25.32 -0.39
N ASN A 173 18.14 24.10 -0.89
CA ASN A 173 19.32 23.27 -0.60
C ASN A 173 20.36 23.37 -1.72
N CYS A 174 20.08 24.12 -2.78
CA CYS A 174 21.00 24.36 -3.88
C CYS A 174 21.93 25.53 -3.55
N ILE A 175 23.23 25.29 -3.62
CA ILE A 175 24.26 26.31 -3.61
C ILE A 175 24.40 26.84 -5.04
N ILE A 176 24.41 28.17 -5.21
CA ILE A 176 24.48 28.82 -6.51
C ILE A 176 25.92 29.25 -6.77
N LEU A 177 26.53 28.75 -7.85
CA LEU A 177 27.82 29.24 -8.33
C LEU A 177 27.59 30.22 -9.49
N ALA A 178 27.58 31.51 -9.20
CA ALA A 178 27.30 32.58 -10.15
C ALA A 178 28.59 33.02 -10.85
N ILE A 179 28.77 32.60 -12.11
CA ILE A 179 29.96 32.85 -12.92
C ILE A 179 29.74 34.07 -13.83
N SER A 180 30.54 35.12 -13.62
CA SER A 180 30.51 36.36 -14.39
C SER A 180 31.90 36.69 -14.96
N PRO A 181 32.01 37.16 -16.21
CA PRO A 181 33.28 37.61 -16.77
C PRO A 181 33.64 39.02 -16.27
N ALA A 182 34.93 39.27 -16.03
CA ALA A 182 35.45 40.55 -15.49
C ALA A 182 35.51 41.67 -16.53
N ASN A 183 35.56 41.32 -17.82
CA ASN A 183 35.63 42.27 -18.92
C ASN A 183 34.26 42.84 -19.33
N GLN A 184 33.22 42.59 -18.54
CA GLN A 184 31.88 43.13 -18.71
C GLN A 184 31.41 43.72 -17.39
N ASP A 185 30.53 44.72 -17.45
CA ASP A 185 29.94 45.29 -16.24
C ASP A 185 29.11 44.23 -15.49
N LEU A 186 29.47 44.00 -14.23
CA LEU A 186 28.83 43.03 -13.36
C LEU A 186 27.35 43.34 -13.13
N ALA A 187 26.94 44.61 -13.23
CA ALA A 187 25.53 45.01 -13.15
C ALA A 187 24.66 44.40 -14.27
N THR A 188 25.28 43.99 -15.38
CA THR A 188 24.59 43.36 -16.53
C THR A 188 24.62 41.82 -16.48
N SER A 189 25.18 41.24 -15.41
CA SER A 189 25.32 39.80 -15.26
C SER A 189 23.98 39.11 -14.99
N ASP A 190 23.54 38.31 -15.96
CA ASP A 190 22.33 37.50 -15.84
C ASP A 190 22.43 36.48 -14.69
N ALA A 191 23.65 36.02 -14.37
CA ALA A 191 23.91 35.08 -13.28
C ALA A 191 23.61 35.68 -11.91
N ILE A 192 24.01 36.95 -11.70
CA ILE A 192 23.78 37.66 -10.45
C ILE A 192 22.33 38.12 -10.33
N LYS A 193 21.72 38.53 -11.45
CA LYS A 193 20.29 38.87 -11.50
C LYS A 193 19.44 37.69 -11.02
N ILE A 194 19.57 36.54 -11.65
CA ILE A 194 18.74 35.36 -11.33
C ILE A 194 19.06 34.80 -9.94
N ALA A 195 20.33 34.88 -9.49
CA ALA A 195 20.72 34.47 -8.14
C ALA A 195 20.07 35.36 -7.07
N ARG A 196 20.02 36.69 -7.28
CA ARG A 196 19.38 37.62 -6.32
C ARG A 196 17.87 37.46 -6.23
N GLU A 197 17.21 37.05 -7.31
CA GLU A 197 15.77 36.77 -7.30
C GLU A 197 15.43 35.61 -6.35
N VAL A 198 16.28 34.59 -6.28
CA VAL A 198 16.05 33.38 -5.46
C VAL A 198 16.85 33.34 -4.14
N ASP A 199 17.87 34.18 -4.00
CA ASP A 199 18.70 34.35 -2.80
C ASP A 199 19.04 35.84 -2.57
N PRO A 200 18.05 36.67 -2.14
CA PRO A 200 18.25 38.11 -1.98
C PRO A 200 19.33 38.50 -0.96
N LYS A 201 19.58 37.63 0.03
CA LYS A 201 20.57 37.85 1.09
C LYS A 201 21.97 37.33 0.72
N GLY A 202 22.09 36.57 -0.37
CA GLY A 202 23.35 35.97 -0.81
C GLY A 202 23.89 34.92 0.16
N GLU A 203 23.00 34.22 0.89
CA GLU A 203 23.37 33.24 1.94
C GLU A 203 23.86 31.91 1.37
N ARG A 204 23.59 31.61 0.10
CA ARG A 204 23.95 30.35 -0.58
C ARG A 204 24.53 30.58 -1.98
N THR A 205 24.97 31.81 -2.27
CA THR A 205 25.51 32.22 -3.57
C THR A 205 27.00 32.52 -3.49
N PHE A 206 27.79 31.85 -4.35
CA PHE A 206 29.22 32.08 -4.56
C PHE A 206 29.43 32.85 -5.85
N GLY A 207 30.10 34.00 -5.76
CA GLY A 207 30.50 34.78 -6.93
C GLY A 207 31.83 34.31 -7.49
N VAL A 208 31.87 33.95 -8.77
CA VAL A 208 33.11 33.63 -9.49
C VAL A 208 33.33 34.63 -10.60
N LEU A 209 34.50 35.26 -10.59
CA LEU A 209 34.90 36.22 -11.62
C LEU A 209 35.92 35.59 -12.57
N THR A 210 35.58 35.45 -13.84
CA THR A 210 36.45 34.87 -14.87
C THR A 210 37.04 35.95 -15.77
N LYS A 211 38.03 35.62 -16.61
CA LYS A 211 38.57 36.55 -17.63
C LYS A 211 39.17 37.85 -17.05
N VAL A 212 39.70 37.80 -15.84
CA VAL A 212 40.35 38.94 -15.17
C VAL A 212 41.62 39.37 -15.92
N ASP A 213 42.25 38.45 -16.63
CA ASP A 213 43.39 38.66 -17.52
C ASP A 213 43.06 39.42 -18.82
N LEU A 214 41.77 39.52 -19.18
CA LEU A 214 41.28 40.17 -20.40
C LEU A 214 40.63 41.53 -20.13
N MET A 215 40.86 42.12 -18.96
CA MET A 215 40.37 43.45 -18.62
C MET A 215 41.16 44.54 -19.37
N ASP A 216 40.52 45.69 -19.58
CA ASP A 216 41.13 46.83 -20.23
C ASP A 216 42.27 47.39 -19.38
N LYS A 217 43.39 47.75 -20.01
CA LYS A 217 44.57 48.28 -19.31
C LYS A 217 44.18 49.54 -18.54
N GLY A 218 44.47 49.56 -17.24
CA GLY A 218 44.11 50.65 -16.34
C GLY A 218 42.80 50.44 -15.58
N THR A 219 42.12 49.31 -15.80
CA THR A 219 41.00 48.86 -14.96
C THR A 219 41.41 47.63 -14.14
N ASP A 220 40.77 47.46 -12.98
CA ASP A 220 40.95 46.29 -12.12
C ASP A 220 39.61 45.81 -11.54
N ALA A 221 39.64 44.65 -10.90
CA ALA A 221 38.45 44.00 -10.34
C ALA A 221 38.54 43.92 -8.81
N VAL A 222 39.41 44.69 -8.16
CA VAL A 222 39.69 44.57 -6.72
C VAL A 222 38.43 44.85 -5.91
N GLU A 223 37.64 45.85 -6.29
CA GLU A 223 36.38 46.19 -5.59
C GLU A 223 35.33 45.08 -5.65
N ILE A 224 35.29 44.33 -6.76
CA ILE A 224 34.41 43.16 -6.91
C ILE A 224 34.93 42.02 -6.05
N LEU A 225 36.22 41.70 -6.17
CA LEU A 225 36.85 40.57 -5.48
C LEU A 225 36.86 40.74 -3.95
N GLU A 226 36.89 41.98 -3.46
CA GLU A 226 36.76 42.29 -2.04
C GLU A 226 35.29 42.39 -1.57
N GLY A 227 34.33 42.25 -2.48
CA GLY A 227 32.89 42.31 -2.19
C GLY A 227 32.39 43.72 -1.86
N ARG A 228 33.14 44.78 -2.20
CA ARG A 228 32.74 46.17 -1.97
C ARG A 228 31.61 46.60 -2.90
N GLN A 229 31.68 46.20 -4.18
CA GLN A 229 30.66 46.55 -5.19
C GLN A 229 29.41 45.67 -5.06
N PHE A 230 29.57 44.36 -4.92
CA PHE A 230 28.49 43.39 -4.76
C PHE A 230 28.74 42.51 -3.54
N ARG A 231 28.05 42.81 -2.44
CA ARG A 231 28.15 42.04 -1.20
C ARG A 231 27.41 40.71 -1.33
N LEU A 232 28.15 39.63 -1.12
CA LEU A 232 27.66 38.26 -0.91
C LEU A 232 28.13 37.80 0.48
N GLN A 233 27.47 36.81 1.08
CA GLN A 233 27.94 36.24 2.35
C GLN A 233 29.24 35.43 2.16
N TYR A 234 29.47 34.92 0.96
CA TYR A 234 30.72 34.27 0.56
C TYR A 234 31.60 35.22 -0.27
N PRO A 235 32.93 35.15 -0.11
CA PRO A 235 33.83 36.01 -0.86
C PRO A 235 33.80 35.67 -2.36
N TRP A 236 34.03 36.68 -3.18
CA TRP A 236 34.25 36.51 -4.61
C TRP A 236 35.58 35.82 -4.88
N VAL A 237 35.59 34.90 -5.84
CA VAL A 237 36.80 34.19 -6.24
C VAL A 237 37.09 34.46 -7.72
N GLY A 238 38.26 35.03 -7.99
CA GLY A 238 38.79 35.21 -9.33
C GLY A 238 39.39 33.92 -9.87
N VAL A 239 39.08 33.57 -11.11
CA VAL A 239 39.62 32.41 -11.82
C VAL A 239 40.15 32.82 -13.18
N VAL A 240 41.40 32.46 -13.46
CA VAL A 240 42.04 32.69 -14.77
C VAL A 240 42.13 31.36 -15.50
N ASN A 241 41.40 31.27 -16.61
CA ASN A 241 41.29 30.06 -17.41
C ASN A 241 42.23 30.11 -18.63
N ARG A 242 42.40 28.97 -19.31
CA ARG A 242 43.08 28.92 -20.60
C ARG A 242 42.37 29.79 -21.63
N SER A 243 43.15 30.55 -22.40
CA SER A 243 42.64 31.28 -23.57
C SER A 243 42.28 30.31 -24.71
N GLN A 244 41.52 30.79 -25.70
CA GLN A 244 41.24 29.98 -26.91
C GLN A 244 42.53 29.55 -27.63
N ALA A 245 43.56 30.39 -27.62
CA ALA A 245 44.87 30.06 -28.19
C ALA A 245 45.56 28.93 -27.41
N ASP A 246 45.46 28.92 -26.08
CA ASP A 246 46.02 27.85 -25.24
C ASP A 246 45.28 26.52 -25.45
N ILE A 247 43.96 26.57 -25.63
CA ILE A 247 43.13 25.40 -25.93
C ILE A 247 43.53 24.81 -27.28
N ASN A 248 43.67 25.66 -28.31
CA ASN A 248 44.09 25.23 -29.64
C ASN A 248 45.51 24.62 -29.64
N LYS A 249 46.37 25.08 -28.72
CA LYS A 249 47.73 24.54 -28.50
C LYS A 249 47.76 23.33 -27.57
N ASN A 250 46.61 22.84 -27.09
CA ASN A 250 46.49 21.75 -26.12
C ASN A 250 47.38 21.95 -24.88
N VAL A 251 47.44 23.18 -24.35
CA VAL A 251 48.21 23.46 -23.13
C VAL A 251 47.64 22.64 -21.97
N ASP A 252 48.52 21.91 -21.30
CA ASP A 252 48.16 21.05 -20.18
C ASP A 252 47.52 21.84 -19.02
N MET A 253 46.57 21.22 -18.33
CA MET A 253 45.81 21.85 -17.26
C MET A 253 46.69 22.16 -16.03
N MET A 254 47.71 21.34 -15.74
CA MET A 254 48.65 21.64 -14.66
C MET A 254 49.54 22.85 -14.99
N ALA A 255 49.85 23.06 -16.26
CA ALA A 255 50.51 24.29 -16.70
C ALA A 255 49.57 25.50 -16.60
N ALA A 256 48.28 25.34 -16.90
CA ALA A 256 47.28 26.39 -16.75
C ALA A 256 47.11 26.82 -15.28
N ARG A 257 46.99 25.88 -14.33
CA ARG A 257 46.90 26.18 -12.89
C ARG A 257 48.15 26.89 -12.35
N ARG A 258 49.34 26.53 -12.85
CA ARG A 258 50.58 27.23 -12.51
C ARG A 258 50.56 28.68 -13.01
N ARG A 259 50.19 28.90 -14.27
CA ARG A 259 50.02 30.26 -14.83
C ARG A 259 48.99 31.08 -14.08
N GLU A 260 47.86 30.47 -13.67
CA GLU A 260 46.86 31.13 -12.83
C GLU A 260 47.49 31.60 -11.51
N ARG A 261 48.23 30.74 -10.82
CA ARG A 261 48.92 31.10 -9.57
C ARG A 261 49.95 32.21 -9.77
N ASP A 262 50.72 32.12 -10.85
CA ASP A 262 51.71 33.14 -11.20
C ASP A 262 51.05 34.49 -11.50
N PHE A 263 49.91 34.50 -12.20
CA PHE A 263 49.13 35.72 -12.45
C PHE A 263 48.73 36.38 -11.13
N TRP A 264 48.10 35.64 -10.23
CA TRP A 264 47.65 36.22 -8.94
C TRP A 264 48.82 36.69 -8.06
N THR A 265 49.98 36.03 -8.14
CA THR A 265 51.15 36.38 -7.33
C THR A 265 51.92 37.57 -7.89
N ASN A 266 52.01 37.69 -9.21
CA ASN A 266 52.84 38.68 -9.90
C ASN A 266 52.08 39.97 -10.27
N SER A 267 50.75 39.94 -10.35
CA SER A 267 49.94 41.14 -10.62
C SER A 267 49.93 42.08 -9.40
N PRO A 268 50.46 43.32 -9.51
CA PRO A 268 50.55 44.27 -8.39
C PRO A 268 49.21 44.54 -7.69
N GLU A 269 48.13 44.62 -8.46
CA GLU A 269 46.78 44.99 -8.01
C GLU A 269 46.10 43.87 -7.21
N TYR A 270 46.45 42.61 -7.46
CA TYR A 270 45.78 41.43 -6.88
C TYR A 270 46.65 40.65 -5.89
N ARG A 271 47.92 41.02 -5.72
CA ARG A 271 48.90 40.28 -4.92
C ARG A 271 48.45 40.02 -3.47
N HIS A 272 47.76 40.98 -2.84
CA HIS A 272 47.23 40.82 -1.48
C HIS A 272 46.07 39.81 -1.40
N LEU A 273 45.37 39.58 -2.51
CA LEU A 273 44.25 38.65 -2.63
C LEU A 273 44.68 37.25 -3.09
N ALA A 274 45.91 37.06 -3.57
CA ALA A 274 46.38 35.83 -4.21
C ALA A 274 46.08 34.54 -3.43
N HIS A 275 46.15 34.59 -2.10
CA HIS A 275 45.86 33.44 -1.22
C HIS A 275 44.38 33.00 -1.20
N ARG A 276 43.46 33.82 -1.71
CA ARG A 276 42.01 33.56 -1.81
C ARG A 276 41.49 33.50 -3.25
N MET A 277 42.39 33.35 -4.22
CA MET A 277 42.05 33.32 -5.64
C MET A 277 42.44 31.99 -6.28
N GLY A 278 41.87 31.75 -7.45
CA GLY A 278 42.18 30.61 -8.30
C GLY A 278 41.26 29.41 -8.15
N SER A 279 41.31 28.54 -9.16
CA SER A 279 40.46 27.37 -9.29
C SER A 279 40.64 26.33 -8.18
N GLU A 280 41.87 26.13 -7.68
CA GLU A 280 42.15 25.21 -6.57
C GLU A 280 41.55 25.70 -5.23
N PHE A 281 41.61 27.01 -4.99
CA PHE A 281 41.02 27.62 -3.80
C PHE A 281 39.48 27.54 -3.86
N LEU A 282 38.90 27.84 -5.03
CA LEU A 282 37.46 27.71 -5.26
C LEU A 282 36.96 26.31 -4.95
N ALA A 283 37.61 25.27 -5.50
CA ALA A 283 37.23 23.88 -5.27
C ALA A 283 37.26 23.49 -3.77
N LYS A 284 38.31 23.90 -3.04
CA LYS A 284 38.44 23.65 -1.59
C LYS A 284 37.38 24.40 -0.78
N MET A 285 37.12 25.66 -1.13
CA MET A 285 36.09 26.47 -0.48
C MET A 285 34.70 25.86 -0.64
N MET A 286 34.34 25.47 -1.86
CA MET A 286 33.06 24.86 -2.18
C MET A 286 32.90 23.50 -1.49
N SER A 287 33.93 22.66 -1.46
CA SER A 287 33.91 21.37 -0.77
C SER A 287 33.69 21.54 0.74
N LYS A 288 34.42 22.45 1.38
CA LYS A 288 34.25 22.75 2.81
C LYS A 288 32.86 23.29 3.14
N HIS A 289 32.34 24.17 2.29
CA HIS A 289 31.00 24.72 2.48
C HIS A 289 29.92 23.65 2.29
N LEU A 290 30.01 22.85 1.22
CA LEU A 290 29.11 21.73 0.97
C LEU A 290 29.11 20.75 2.15
N GLU A 291 30.28 20.43 2.71
CA GLU A 291 30.37 19.58 3.90
C GLU A 291 29.64 20.19 5.11
N SER A 292 29.77 21.50 5.33
CA SER A 292 29.06 22.22 6.41
C SER A 292 27.54 22.16 6.21
N VAL A 293 27.07 22.35 4.99
CA VAL A 293 25.64 22.31 4.65
C VAL A 293 25.08 20.88 4.78
N ILE A 294 25.84 19.87 4.36
CA ILE A 294 25.46 18.47 4.55
C ILE A 294 25.32 18.19 6.05
N LYS A 295 26.32 18.55 6.87
CA LYS A 295 26.31 18.32 8.32
C LYS A 295 25.13 18.96 9.02
N SER A 296 24.77 20.20 8.69
CA SER A 296 23.63 20.88 9.33
C SER A 296 22.28 20.26 8.96
N ARG A 297 22.20 19.55 7.81
CA ARG A 297 20.96 18.98 7.29
C ARG A 297 20.76 17.49 7.59
N ILE A 298 21.79 16.76 7.98
CA ILE A 298 21.69 15.33 8.35
C ILE A 298 20.54 15.05 9.33
N PRO A 299 20.35 15.82 10.42
CA PRO A 299 19.26 15.54 11.36
C PRO A 299 17.86 15.66 10.71
N GLY A 300 17.69 16.66 9.83
CA GLY A 300 16.45 16.82 9.06
C GLY A 300 16.22 15.68 8.06
N LEU A 301 17.28 15.22 7.40
CA LEU A 301 17.23 14.07 6.50
C LEU A 301 16.88 12.77 7.24
N GLN A 302 17.45 12.52 8.42
CA GLN A 302 17.11 11.36 9.25
C GLN A 302 15.63 11.36 9.65
N SER A 303 15.10 12.51 10.05
CA SER A 303 13.68 12.66 10.39
C SER A 303 12.78 12.39 9.19
N LEU A 304 13.12 12.96 8.02
CA LEU A 304 12.36 12.75 6.78
C LEU A 304 12.37 11.28 6.35
N ILE A 305 13.53 10.62 6.38
CA ILE A 305 13.69 9.20 6.02
C ILE A 305 12.87 8.34 6.98
N SER A 306 12.98 8.57 8.29
CA SER A 306 12.25 7.79 9.30
C SER A 306 10.73 7.95 9.14
N LYS A 307 10.25 9.17 8.90
CA LYS A 307 8.84 9.44 8.63
C LYS A 307 8.36 8.71 7.38
N THR A 308 9.13 8.78 6.29
CA THR A 308 8.77 8.15 5.02
C THR A 308 8.77 6.62 5.12
N ILE A 309 9.71 6.03 5.89
CA ILE A 309 9.73 4.58 6.18
C ILE A 309 8.43 4.16 6.86
N ILE A 310 7.98 4.89 7.89
CA ILE A 310 6.73 4.59 8.60
C ILE A 310 5.52 4.68 7.67
N GLU A 311 5.47 5.70 6.80
CA GLU A 311 4.39 5.85 5.81
C GLU A 311 4.36 4.69 4.81
N LEU A 312 5.52 4.30 4.27
CA LEU A 312 5.66 3.17 3.34
C LEU A 312 5.32 1.83 4.00
N GLU A 313 5.74 1.61 5.25
CA GLU A 313 5.40 0.40 6.02
C GLU A 313 3.90 0.32 6.32
N THR A 314 3.27 1.45 6.64
CA THR A 314 1.82 1.52 6.86
C THR A 314 1.05 1.22 5.58
N GLU A 315 1.50 1.75 4.44
CA GLU A 315 0.88 1.47 3.13
C GLU A 315 1.07 -0.01 2.73
N LEU A 316 2.27 -0.57 2.90
CA LEU A 316 2.53 -1.99 2.65
C LEU A 316 1.69 -2.91 3.55
N SER A 317 1.51 -2.54 4.82
CA SER A 317 0.65 -3.27 5.75
C SER A 317 -0.80 -3.31 5.26
N ARG A 318 -1.32 -2.18 4.74
CA ARG A 318 -2.67 -2.12 4.14
C ARG A 318 -2.81 -2.96 2.87
N LEU A 319 -1.77 -3.02 2.06
CA LEU A 319 -1.77 -3.86 0.85
C LEU A 319 -1.60 -5.35 1.17
N GLY A 320 -1.17 -5.70 2.39
CA GLY A 320 -0.95 -7.09 2.80
C GLY A 320 0.40 -7.65 2.36
N LYS A 321 0.66 -8.90 2.78
CA LYS A 321 1.93 -9.59 2.53
C LYS A 321 2.02 -10.10 1.08
N PRO A 322 3.24 -10.17 0.50
CA PRO A 322 3.43 -10.80 -0.80
C PRO A 322 3.03 -12.28 -0.75
N VAL A 323 2.45 -12.76 -1.85
CA VAL A 323 2.09 -14.18 -2.00
C VAL A 323 3.37 -15.02 -2.05
N ALA A 324 3.43 -16.07 -1.22
CA ALA A 324 4.58 -16.97 -1.19
C ALA A 324 4.77 -17.66 -2.56
N SER A 325 6.03 -17.92 -2.93
CA SER A 325 6.36 -18.54 -4.21
C SER A 325 6.12 -20.06 -4.20
N ASP A 326 6.36 -20.69 -3.05
CA ASP A 326 6.25 -22.13 -2.83
C ASP A 326 4.81 -22.56 -2.51
N ALA A 327 4.52 -23.85 -2.75
CA ALA A 327 3.19 -24.42 -2.54
C ALA A 327 2.78 -24.38 -1.06
N GLY A 328 3.73 -24.63 -0.14
CA GLY A 328 3.47 -24.65 1.29
C GLY A 328 3.10 -23.27 1.84
N GLY A 329 3.82 -22.24 1.43
CA GLY A 329 3.52 -20.86 1.78
C GLY A 329 2.16 -20.39 1.26
N LYS A 330 1.80 -20.76 0.01
CA LYS A 330 0.47 -20.46 -0.55
C LYS A 330 -0.64 -21.14 0.23
N LEU A 331 -0.45 -22.41 0.58
CA LEU A 331 -1.39 -23.17 1.40
C LEU A 331 -1.58 -22.52 2.78
N TYR A 332 -0.48 -22.18 3.45
CA TYR A 332 -0.49 -21.52 4.75
C TYR A 332 -1.25 -20.18 4.68
N GLN A 333 -0.99 -19.37 3.66
CA GLN A 333 -1.66 -18.08 3.47
C GLN A 333 -3.18 -18.25 3.29
N ILE A 334 -3.61 -19.20 2.46
CA ILE A 334 -5.05 -19.50 2.29
C ILE A 334 -5.66 -19.93 3.63
N MET A 335 -4.99 -20.81 4.37
CA MET A 335 -5.48 -21.27 5.68
C MET A 335 -5.55 -20.13 6.71
N GLU A 336 -4.60 -19.20 6.71
CA GLU A 336 -4.61 -18.02 7.58
C GLU A 336 -5.83 -17.12 7.28
N ILE A 337 -6.12 -16.87 6.00
CA ILE A 337 -7.29 -16.11 5.57
C ILE A 337 -8.59 -16.82 5.97
N CYS A 338 -8.68 -18.13 5.75
CA CYS A 338 -9.85 -18.92 6.14
C CYS A 338 -10.07 -18.92 7.67
N ARG A 339 -9.01 -18.95 8.47
CA ARG A 339 -9.12 -18.82 9.93
C ARG A 339 -9.64 -17.45 10.35
N GLY A 340 -9.23 -16.38 9.67
CA GLY A 340 -9.77 -15.03 9.87
C GLY A 340 -11.29 -14.99 9.60
N PHE A 341 -11.73 -15.60 8.50
CA PHE A 341 -13.15 -15.76 8.21
C PHE A 341 -13.89 -16.61 9.27
N ASP A 342 -13.36 -17.76 9.67
CA ASP A 342 -13.97 -18.62 10.70
C ASP A 342 -14.14 -17.88 12.03
N GLN A 343 -13.13 -17.07 12.40
CA GLN A 343 -13.17 -16.25 13.60
C GLN A 343 -14.26 -15.17 13.49
N SER A 344 -14.31 -14.46 12.36
CA SER A 344 -15.36 -13.47 12.10
C SER A 344 -16.76 -14.10 12.14
N PHE A 345 -16.95 -15.27 11.53
CA PHE A 345 -18.23 -15.99 11.58
C PHE A 345 -18.64 -16.35 13.01
N LYS A 346 -17.70 -16.88 13.82
CA LYS A 346 -17.93 -17.21 15.23
C LYS A 346 -18.33 -15.97 16.05
N GLU A 347 -17.67 -14.84 15.81
CA GLU A 347 -17.97 -13.57 16.48
C GLU A 347 -19.36 -13.04 16.13
N HIS A 348 -19.77 -13.14 14.86
CA HIS A 348 -21.11 -12.78 14.41
C HIS A 348 -22.21 -13.69 14.99
N LEU A 349 -21.89 -14.97 15.17
CA LEU A 349 -22.80 -15.95 15.75
C LEU A 349 -22.97 -15.73 17.25
N ASP A 350 -21.86 -15.60 18.00
CA ASP A 350 -21.87 -15.46 19.46
C ASP A 350 -22.23 -14.04 19.92
N GLY A 351 -22.02 -13.01 19.09
CA GLY A 351 -22.34 -11.63 19.39
C GLY A 351 -21.32 -10.89 20.26
N VAL A 352 -20.14 -11.46 20.49
CA VAL A 352 -19.12 -10.97 21.44
C VAL A 352 -18.54 -9.60 21.06
N TYR A 353 -18.44 -9.28 19.77
CA TYR A 353 -17.82 -8.03 19.28
C TYR A 353 -18.83 -6.90 19.00
N PHE A 354 -20.13 -7.22 18.94
CA PHE A 354 -21.15 -6.29 18.42
C PHE A 354 -21.59 -5.23 19.43
N GLN A 355 -21.20 -5.36 20.71
CA GLN A 355 -21.65 -4.46 21.77
C GLN A 355 -20.93 -3.10 21.81
N LEU A 356 -19.85 -2.92 21.03
CA LEU A 356 -19.01 -1.70 21.09
C LEU A 356 -19.12 -0.74 19.90
N ILE A 357 -19.63 -1.15 18.72
CA ILE A 357 -19.44 -0.34 17.48
C ILE A 357 -20.72 -0.12 16.66
N ASN A 358 -21.75 -0.98 16.75
CA ASN A 358 -22.96 -0.84 15.92
C ASN A 358 -24.26 -1.13 16.69
N LEU A 359 -25.04 -0.09 17.02
CA LEU A 359 -26.32 -0.21 17.73
C LEU A 359 -27.50 -0.73 16.88
N ARG A 360 -27.29 -1.17 15.63
CA ARG A 360 -28.37 -1.38 14.65
C ARG A 360 -28.66 -2.81 14.20
N SER A 361 -27.76 -3.78 14.39
CA SER A 361 -28.03 -5.19 14.01
C SER A 361 -28.03 -6.09 15.24
N ARG A 362 -29.08 -6.89 15.41
CA ARG A 362 -29.09 -7.93 16.45
C ARG A 362 -28.04 -9.01 16.12
N PRO A 363 -27.32 -9.57 17.12
CA PRO A 363 -26.41 -10.69 16.94
C PRO A 363 -27.07 -11.89 16.25
N GLY A 364 -26.28 -12.75 15.61
CA GLY A 364 -26.78 -13.99 14.99
C GLY A 364 -27.52 -14.87 15.99
N GLY A 365 -26.94 -15.05 17.19
CA GLY A 365 -27.56 -15.79 18.29
C GLY A 365 -28.93 -15.24 18.73
N ASP A 366 -29.11 -13.91 18.83
CA ASP A 366 -30.40 -13.30 19.20
C ASP A 366 -31.48 -13.56 18.13
N LYS A 367 -31.10 -13.51 16.84
CA LYS A 367 -32.02 -13.85 15.75
C LYS A 367 -32.47 -15.30 15.81
N ILE A 368 -31.53 -16.23 16.07
CA ILE A 368 -31.83 -17.66 16.23
C ILE A 368 -32.74 -17.87 17.45
N TYR A 369 -32.44 -17.20 18.57
CA TYR A 369 -33.27 -17.24 19.77
C TYR A 369 -34.70 -16.76 19.48
N GLY A 370 -34.85 -15.69 18.67
CA GLY A 370 -36.14 -15.21 18.21
C GLY A 370 -36.95 -16.22 17.38
N VAL A 371 -36.29 -17.12 16.63
CA VAL A 371 -36.99 -18.23 15.93
C VAL A 371 -37.57 -19.21 16.96
N PHE A 372 -36.82 -19.55 17.99
CA PHE A 372 -37.21 -20.56 18.98
C PHE A 372 -38.23 -20.06 20.01
N ASP A 373 -38.10 -18.82 20.50
CA ASP A 373 -38.99 -18.29 21.54
C ASP A 373 -40.25 -17.63 20.98
N ASN A 374 -40.20 -17.10 19.74
CA ASN A 374 -41.33 -16.39 19.16
C ASN A 374 -41.97 -17.14 17.99
N GLN A 375 -41.20 -17.47 16.96
CA GLN A 375 -41.76 -17.99 15.71
C GLN A 375 -42.32 -19.42 15.85
N LEU A 376 -41.53 -20.35 16.40
CA LEU A 376 -41.94 -21.75 16.56
C LEU A 376 -43.16 -21.88 17.51
N PRO A 377 -43.19 -21.26 18.70
CA PRO A 377 -44.35 -21.33 19.59
C PRO A 377 -45.59 -20.67 18.97
N ALA A 378 -45.43 -19.57 18.23
CA ALA A 378 -46.53 -18.94 17.51
C ALA A 378 -47.06 -19.83 16.37
N ALA A 379 -46.18 -20.50 15.62
CA ALA A 379 -46.55 -21.42 14.56
C ALA A 379 -47.32 -22.63 15.11
N ILE A 380 -46.87 -23.21 16.23
CA ILE A 380 -47.58 -24.31 16.90
C ILE A 380 -48.94 -23.84 17.43
N LYS A 381 -49.04 -22.64 18.02
CA LYS A 381 -50.33 -22.09 18.51
C LYS A 381 -51.33 -21.81 17.39
N ARG A 382 -50.87 -21.56 16.17
CA ARG A 382 -51.72 -21.34 14.99
C ARG A 382 -52.30 -22.63 14.42
N LEU A 383 -51.79 -23.80 14.83
CA LEU A 383 -52.35 -25.09 14.42
C LEU A 383 -53.77 -25.22 14.99
N GLN A 384 -54.74 -25.50 14.11
CA GLN A 384 -56.14 -25.62 14.49
C GLN A 384 -56.45 -27.05 14.93
N PHE A 385 -55.93 -27.46 16.09
CA PHE A 385 -56.19 -28.79 16.65
C PHE A 385 -57.68 -29.06 16.85
N ASP A 386 -58.48 -28.03 17.13
CA ASP A 386 -59.93 -28.13 17.27
C ASP A 386 -60.64 -28.62 16.00
N LYS A 387 -60.07 -28.38 14.80
CA LYS A 387 -60.60 -28.95 13.55
C LYS A 387 -60.35 -30.45 13.45
N HIS A 388 -59.16 -30.90 13.86
CA HIS A 388 -58.82 -32.32 13.93
C HIS A 388 -59.62 -33.04 15.03
N LEU A 389 -60.00 -32.33 16.09
CA LEU A 389 -60.78 -32.85 17.22
C LEU A 389 -62.27 -32.45 17.15
N SER A 390 -62.78 -32.15 15.96
CA SER A 390 -64.21 -31.88 15.77
C SER A 390 -65.05 -33.10 16.16
N MET A 391 -66.26 -32.87 16.67
CA MET A 391 -67.14 -33.94 17.13
C MET A 391 -67.40 -35.00 16.06
N ASP A 392 -67.56 -34.58 14.81
CA ASP A 392 -67.78 -35.49 13.69
C ASP A 392 -66.54 -36.35 13.41
N ASN A 393 -65.34 -35.78 13.48
CA ASN A 393 -64.10 -36.51 13.24
C ASN A 393 -63.78 -37.47 14.39
N VAL A 394 -64.00 -37.05 15.64
CA VAL A 394 -63.84 -37.91 16.82
C VAL A 394 -64.82 -39.07 16.75
N ARG A 395 -66.11 -38.82 16.47
CA ARG A 395 -67.10 -39.89 16.31
C ARG A 395 -66.67 -40.87 15.23
N LYS A 396 -66.30 -40.37 14.05
CA LYS A 396 -65.87 -41.19 12.92
C LYS A 396 -64.68 -42.08 13.29
N LEU A 397 -63.59 -41.51 13.79
CA LEU A 397 -62.36 -42.25 14.07
C LEU A 397 -62.49 -43.22 15.23
N ILE A 398 -63.27 -42.90 16.26
CA ILE A 398 -63.54 -43.80 17.38
C ILE A 398 -64.42 -44.97 16.93
N THR A 399 -65.54 -44.71 16.23
CA THR A 399 -66.43 -45.77 15.74
C THR A 399 -65.75 -46.68 14.71
N GLU A 400 -64.93 -46.11 13.81
CA GLU A 400 -64.11 -46.90 12.88
C GLU A 400 -63.06 -47.77 13.58
N ALA A 401 -62.48 -47.29 14.69
CA ALA A 401 -61.49 -48.04 15.45
C ALA A 401 -62.12 -49.17 16.28
N ASP A 402 -63.35 -48.98 16.78
CA ASP A 402 -64.08 -50.00 17.55
C ASP A 402 -64.74 -51.07 16.68
N GLY A 403 -65.06 -50.77 15.43
CA GLY A 403 -65.65 -51.73 14.50
C GLY A 403 -67.06 -52.19 14.91
N TYR A 404 -67.46 -53.39 14.49
CA TYR A 404 -68.83 -53.91 14.68
C TYR A 404 -69.11 -54.50 16.07
N GLN A 405 -68.08 -54.73 16.90
CA GLN A 405 -68.21 -55.43 18.19
C GLN A 405 -67.67 -54.53 19.32
N PRO A 406 -68.51 -54.06 20.26
CA PRO A 406 -68.04 -53.19 21.33
C PRO A 406 -67.16 -53.99 22.30
N HIS A 407 -65.89 -53.58 22.43
CA HIS A 407 -64.96 -54.13 23.39
C HIS A 407 -65.34 -53.67 24.82
N LEU A 408 -65.08 -54.49 25.84
CA LEU A 408 -65.23 -54.12 27.26
C LEU A 408 -64.15 -53.10 27.73
N ILE A 409 -63.30 -52.62 26.82
CA ILE A 409 -62.10 -51.82 27.06
C ILE A 409 -62.20 -50.55 26.20
N ALA A 410 -61.59 -49.44 26.65
CA ALA A 410 -61.56 -48.16 25.92
C ALA A 410 -60.96 -48.28 24.50
N PRO A 411 -61.41 -47.45 23.52
CA PRO A 411 -61.02 -47.52 22.11
C PRO A 411 -59.59 -47.02 21.84
N GLU A 412 -58.59 -47.77 22.30
CA GLU A 412 -57.18 -47.38 22.25
C GLU A 412 -56.75 -46.94 20.84
N GLN A 413 -57.05 -47.75 19.82
CA GLN A 413 -56.66 -47.47 18.44
C GLN A 413 -57.23 -46.16 17.90
N GLY A 414 -58.42 -45.76 18.39
CA GLY A 414 -59.06 -44.49 18.05
C GLY A 414 -58.33 -43.29 18.67
N TYR A 415 -57.94 -43.39 19.95
CA TYR A 415 -57.08 -42.39 20.58
C TYR A 415 -55.75 -42.24 19.84
N ARG A 416 -55.10 -43.36 19.46
CA ARG A 416 -53.82 -43.34 18.73
C ARG A 416 -53.94 -42.55 17.42
N ARG A 417 -54.96 -42.85 16.60
CA ARG A 417 -55.19 -42.16 15.31
C ARG A 417 -55.50 -40.67 15.48
N LEU A 418 -56.28 -40.30 16.49
CA LEU A 418 -56.60 -38.89 16.78
C LEU A 418 -55.35 -38.10 17.17
N ILE A 419 -54.50 -38.69 18.03
CA ILE A 419 -53.24 -38.06 18.45
C ILE A 419 -52.29 -37.95 17.26
N GLU A 420 -52.11 -39.02 16.49
CA GLU A 420 -51.26 -39.05 15.29
C GLU A 420 -51.67 -37.97 14.27
N SER A 421 -52.97 -37.81 14.02
CA SER A 421 -53.49 -36.76 13.11
C SER A 421 -53.13 -35.36 13.58
N CYS A 422 -53.15 -35.09 14.89
CA CYS A 422 -52.77 -33.80 15.45
C CYS A 422 -51.24 -33.59 15.40
N LEU A 423 -50.46 -34.58 15.81
CA LEU A 423 -48.99 -34.45 15.89
C LEU A 423 -48.33 -34.35 14.52
N THR A 424 -48.87 -35.01 13.50
CA THR A 424 -48.37 -34.91 12.12
C THR A 424 -48.39 -33.46 11.59
N SER A 425 -49.35 -32.64 12.05
CA SER A 425 -49.43 -31.23 11.66
C SER A 425 -48.26 -30.37 12.19
N ILE A 426 -47.52 -30.85 13.19
CA ILE A 426 -46.36 -30.17 13.79
C ILE A 426 -45.13 -30.23 12.87
N ARG A 427 -45.08 -31.18 11.93
CA ARG A 427 -43.98 -31.31 10.95
C ARG A 427 -43.74 -30.01 10.18
N GLY A 428 -44.81 -29.33 9.75
CA GLY A 428 -44.72 -28.05 9.03
C GLY A 428 -43.99 -26.95 9.83
N PRO A 429 -44.47 -26.59 11.04
CA PRO A 429 -43.77 -25.66 11.92
C PRO A 429 -42.33 -26.06 12.27
N ALA A 430 -42.05 -27.36 12.42
CA ALA A 430 -40.71 -27.86 12.72
C ALA A 430 -39.75 -27.66 11.53
N GLU A 431 -40.18 -27.98 10.32
CA GLU A 431 -39.41 -27.70 9.09
C GLU A 431 -39.19 -26.20 8.88
N ALA A 432 -40.20 -25.38 9.13
CA ALA A 432 -40.09 -23.93 9.01
C ALA A 432 -39.03 -23.35 9.99
N ALA A 433 -38.92 -23.92 11.20
CA ALA A 433 -37.90 -23.50 12.16
C ALA A 433 -36.48 -23.89 11.70
N VAL A 434 -36.31 -25.10 11.13
CA VAL A 434 -35.05 -25.55 10.52
C VAL A 434 -34.62 -24.59 9.40
N ASP A 435 -35.54 -24.26 8.49
CA ASP A 435 -35.28 -23.38 7.34
C ASP A 435 -35.00 -21.93 7.77
N ALA A 436 -35.69 -21.43 8.80
CA ALA A 436 -35.44 -20.09 9.34
C ALA A 436 -34.04 -19.96 9.96
N VAL A 437 -33.57 -20.97 10.69
CA VAL A 437 -32.20 -20.96 11.25
C VAL A 437 -31.15 -21.05 10.15
N HIS A 438 -31.36 -21.90 9.14
CA HIS A 438 -30.48 -22.00 7.98
C HIS A 438 -30.31 -20.66 7.25
N ALA A 439 -31.42 -19.95 7.02
CA ALA A 439 -31.38 -18.63 6.40
C ALA A 439 -30.56 -17.62 7.22
N ILE A 440 -30.69 -17.65 8.55
CA ILE A 440 -29.87 -16.80 9.44
C ILE A 440 -28.39 -17.16 9.32
N LEU A 441 -28.03 -18.44 9.33
CA LEU A 441 -26.62 -18.86 9.20
C LEU A 441 -26.01 -18.43 7.87
N LYS A 442 -26.76 -18.54 6.76
CA LYS A 442 -26.33 -18.02 5.45
C LYS A 442 -26.07 -16.52 5.47
N ASP A 443 -26.96 -15.73 6.07
CA ASP A 443 -26.76 -14.29 6.21
C ASP A 443 -25.48 -13.96 7.00
N LEU A 444 -25.17 -14.74 8.05
CA LEU A 444 -23.94 -14.55 8.83
C LEU A 444 -22.68 -14.89 8.03
N VAL A 445 -22.71 -15.93 7.19
CA VAL A 445 -21.60 -16.25 6.27
C VAL A 445 -21.35 -15.08 5.32
N HIS A 446 -22.40 -14.53 4.69
CA HIS A 446 -22.24 -13.38 3.80
C HIS A 446 -21.64 -12.16 4.50
N LYS A 447 -22.05 -11.89 5.75
CA LYS A 447 -21.48 -10.80 6.55
C LYS A 447 -20.01 -11.04 6.89
N ALA A 448 -19.67 -12.22 7.39
CA ALA A 448 -18.29 -12.58 7.73
C ALA A 448 -17.34 -12.47 6.53
N ILE A 449 -17.78 -12.89 5.33
CA ILE A 449 -17.01 -12.72 4.09
C ILE A 449 -16.80 -11.24 3.75
N SER A 450 -17.82 -10.39 3.96
CA SER A 450 -17.72 -8.96 3.63
C SER A 450 -16.80 -8.18 4.59
N GLU A 451 -16.68 -8.62 5.84
CA GLU A 451 -15.84 -7.98 6.86
C GLU A 451 -14.38 -8.47 6.82
N THR A 452 -14.13 -9.66 6.27
CA THR A 452 -12.77 -10.19 6.13
C THR A 452 -12.04 -9.45 5.00
N ALA A 453 -11.14 -8.53 5.37
CA ALA A 453 -10.45 -7.64 4.43
C ALA A 453 -9.59 -8.40 3.40
N GLU A 454 -8.98 -9.51 3.81
CA GLU A 454 -8.12 -10.35 2.98
C GLU A 454 -8.92 -11.06 1.88
N LEU A 455 -10.16 -11.49 2.17
CA LEU A 455 -11.04 -12.08 1.15
C LEU A 455 -11.47 -11.04 0.10
N ARG A 456 -11.40 -9.74 0.40
CA ARG A 456 -11.63 -8.69 -0.60
C ARG A 456 -10.48 -8.58 -1.60
N GLN A 457 -9.27 -8.93 -1.19
CA GLN A 457 -8.06 -8.88 -2.04
C GLN A 457 -7.98 -10.04 -3.04
N TYR A 458 -8.59 -11.18 -2.71
CA TYR A 458 -8.54 -12.41 -3.51
C TYR A 458 -9.95 -12.85 -3.96
N PRO A 459 -10.46 -12.34 -5.09
CA PRO A 459 -11.82 -12.60 -5.54
C PRO A 459 -12.13 -14.09 -5.77
N THR A 460 -11.17 -14.86 -6.31
CA THR A 460 -11.38 -16.29 -6.55
C THR A 460 -11.48 -17.05 -5.24
N LEU A 461 -10.56 -16.82 -4.28
CA LEU A 461 -10.64 -17.44 -2.95
C LEU A 461 -11.96 -17.09 -2.24
N ARG A 462 -12.42 -15.84 -2.36
CA ARG A 462 -13.70 -15.40 -1.77
C ARG A 462 -14.89 -16.23 -2.26
N VAL A 463 -14.97 -16.48 -3.56
CA VAL A 463 -16.06 -17.28 -4.15
C VAL A 463 -15.98 -18.73 -3.70
N GLU A 464 -14.77 -19.30 -3.68
CA GLU A 464 -14.55 -20.69 -3.25
C GLU A 464 -14.92 -20.90 -1.77
N VAL A 465 -14.51 -19.99 -0.88
CA VAL A 465 -14.86 -20.02 0.56
C VAL A 465 -16.37 -19.86 0.75
N LEU A 466 -17.01 -18.94 0.00
CA LEU A 466 -18.47 -18.76 0.07
C LEU A 466 -19.22 -20.03 -0.35
N ASN A 467 -18.82 -20.64 -1.46
CA ASN A 467 -19.44 -21.85 -1.97
C ASN A 467 -19.29 -23.01 -0.98
N ALA A 468 -18.08 -23.22 -0.46
CA ALA A 468 -17.80 -24.27 0.51
C ALA A 468 -18.62 -24.11 1.81
N ALA A 469 -18.68 -22.88 2.36
CA ALA A 469 -19.48 -22.60 3.54
C ALA A 469 -20.98 -22.80 3.28
N THR A 470 -21.47 -22.38 2.11
CA THR A 470 -22.89 -22.54 1.72
C THR A 470 -23.27 -24.00 1.56
N GLU A 471 -22.42 -24.81 0.93
CA GLU A 471 -22.62 -26.25 0.77
C GLU A 471 -22.59 -27.00 2.10
N ALA A 472 -21.68 -26.62 3.00
CA ALA A 472 -21.64 -27.16 4.37
C ALA A 472 -22.95 -26.87 5.12
N LEU A 473 -23.47 -25.64 5.04
CA LEU A 473 -24.75 -25.28 5.66
C LEU A 473 -25.94 -26.06 5.07
N GLU A 474 -25.99 -26.31 3.76
CA GLU A 474 -27.05 -27.14 3.16
C GLU A 474 -27.02 -28.59 3.70
N ARG A 475 -25.83 -29.20 3.81
CA ARG A 475 -25.70 -30.55 4.39
C ARG A 475 -26.18 -30.58 5.84
N MET A 476 -25.81 -29.58 6.64
CA MET A 476 -26.22 -29.45 8.04
C MET A 476 -27.74 -29.22 8.18
N ARG A 477 -28.34 -28.45 7.27
CA ARG A 477 -29.80 -28.24 7.20
C ARG A 477 -30.54 -29.55 6.92
N ASP A 478 -30.09 -30.33 5.94
CA ASP A 478 -30.73 -31.60 5.59
C ASP A 478 -30.65 -32.63 6.72
N GLU A 479 -29.51 -32.70 7.42
CA GLU A 479 -29.36 -33.51 8.61
C GLU A 479 -30.27 -33.04 9.75
N SER A 480 -30.31 -31.73 10.01
CA SER A 480 -31.19 -31.13 11.02
C SER A 480 -32.67 -31.35 10.72
N LYS A 481 -33.07 -31.26 9.44
CA LYS A 481 -34.43 -31.54 8.99
C LYS A 481 -34.82 -32.98 9.31
N ARG A 482 -33.96 -33.95 8.96
CA ARG A 482 -34.19 -35.37 9.25
C ARG A 482 -34.29 -35.62 10.75
N ALA A 483 -33.35 -35.12 11.55
CA ALA A 483 -33.34 -35.32 13.00
C ALA A 483 -34.57 -34.67 13.68
N THR A 484 -34.94 -33.46 13.27
CA THR A 484 -36.08 -32.74 13.83
C THR A 484 -37.41 -33.44 13.50
N LEU A 485 -37.57 -33.92 12.27
CA LEU A 485 -38.77 -34.67 11.88
C LEU A 485 -38.85 -36.02 12.58
N GLN A 486 -37.72 -36.71 12.76
CA GLN A 486 -37.66 -37.94 13.54
C GLN A 486 -38.14 -37.73 14.99
N LEU A 487 -37.82 -36.59 15.63
CA LEU A 487 -38.34 -36.28 16.97
C LEU A 487 -39.88 -36.21 16.97
N VAL A 488 -40.49 -35.63 15.94
CA VAL A 488 -41.95 -35.59 15.81
C VAL A 488 -42.51 -37.00 15.59
N ASP A 489 -41.85 -37.79 14.74
CA ASP A 489 -42.27 -39.17 14.44
C ASP A 489 -42.16 -40.10 15.65
N MET A 490 -41.16 -39.90 16.50
CA MET A 490 -41.01 -40.62 17.76
C MET A 490 -42.20 -40.37 18.71
N GLU A 491 -42.67 -39.12 18.81
CA GLU A 491 -43.84 -38.76 19.62
C GLU A 491 -45.15 -39.29 19.02
N CYS A 492 -45.21 -39.51 17.69
CA CYS A 492 -46.36 -40.14 17.03
C CYS A 492 -46.37 -41.66 17.21
N GLY A 493 -45.20 -42.30 17.24
CA GLY A 493 -45.06 -43.76 17.18
C GLY A 493 -45.32 -44.49 18.50
N TYR A 494 -45.14 -43.84 19.66
CA TYR A 494 -45.33 -44.48 20.96
C TYR A 494 -46.08 -43.60 21.96
N LEU A 495 -47.22 -44.11 22.43
CA LEU A 495 -48.01 -43.51 23.51
C LEU A 495 -47.65 -44.19 24.83
N THR A 496 -47.37 -43.39 25.86
CA THR A 496 -47.00 -43.93 27.17
C THR A 496 -48.16 -44.68 27.81
N VAL A 497 -47.87 -45.81 28.45
CA VAL A 497 -48.88 -46.61 29.18
C VAL A 497 -49.58 -45.78 30.27
N ASP A 498 -48.87 -44.80 30.84
CA ASP A 498 -49.43 -43.89 31.84
C ASP A 498 -50.51 -42.96 31.29
N PHE A 499 -50.50 -42.65 29.98
CA PHE A 499 -51.61 -41.92 29.35
C PHE A 499 -52.90 -42.74 29.45
N PHE A 500 -52.86 -44.03 29.10
CA PHE A 500 -54.01 -44.92 29.15
C PHE A 500 -54.46 -45.24 30.57
N ARG A 501 -53.54 -45.31 31.54
CA ARG A 501 -53.88 -45.49 32.97
C ARG A 501 -54.60 -44.29 33.58
N LYS A 502 -54.32 -43.09 33.09
CA LYS A 502 -54.93 -41.83 33.54
C LYS A 502 -56.22 -41.50 32.81
N LEU A 503 -56.62 -42.31 31.82
CA LEU A 503 -57.95 -42.21 31.24
C LEU A 503 -58.96 -42.38 32.37
N PRO A 504 -59.96 -41.48 32.49
CA PRO A 504 -60.95 -41.62 33.53
C PRO A 504 -61.63 -42.98 33.40
N GLN A 505 -61.54 -43.81 34.45
CA GLN A 505 -62.33 -45.01 34.53
C GLN A 505 -63.79 -44.56 34.67
N ASP A 506 -64.66 -44.94 33.74
CA ASP A 506 -66.10 -44.77 33.89
C ASP A 506 -66.59 -45.77 34.95
N VAL A 507 -66.21 -45.52 36.21
CA VAL A 507 -66.79 -46.17 37.38
C VAL A 507 -67.87 -45.22 37.89
N GLU A 508 -69.09 -45.77 37.93
CA GLU A 508 -70.34 -45.20 38.46
C GLU A 508 -71.25 -44.43 37.48
N LYS A 509 -72.05 -45.21 36.75
CA LYS A 509 -73.50 -45.33 37.06
C LYS A 509 -74.03 -46.63 36.46
N GLY A 510 -74.56 -47.51 37.31
CA GLY A 510 -75.37 -48.64 36.87
C GLY A 510 -76.54 -48.14 36.03
N GLY A 511 -76.40 -48.23 34.71
CA GLY A 511 -77.47 -47.97 33.76
C GLY A 511 -78.28 -49.24 33.54
N ASN A 512 -79.60 -49.12 33.60
CA ASN A 512 -80.53 -50.20 33.26
C ASN A 512 -80.14 -50.89 31.94
N PRO A 513 -80.29 -52.21 31.83
CA PRO A 513 -79.89 -53.01 30.65
C PRO A 513 -80.72 -52.75 29.38
N THR A 514 -81.55 -51.69 29.36
CA THR A 514 -82.42 -51.31 28.25
C THR A 514 -81.89 -50.14 27.40
N HIS A 515 -80.78 -49.50 27.77
CA HIS A 515 -80.15 -48.48 26.90
C HIS A 515 -79.41 -49.15 25.74
N SER A 516 -79.77 -48.77 24.50
CA SER A 516 -79.20 -49.38 23.30
C SER A 516 -77.69 -49.12 23.22
N ILE A 517 -76.97 -50.00 22.52
CA ILE A 517 -75.53 -49.89 22.25
C ILE A 517 -75.15 -48.52 21.65
N PHE A 518 -76.10 -47.83 21.00
CA PHE A 518 -75.91 -46.48 20.44
C PHE A 518 -75.82 -45.35 21.50
N ASP A 519 -76.31 -45.55 22.73
CA ASP A 519 -76.23 -44.54 23.80
C ASP A 519 -74.86 -44.51 24.51
N ARG A 520 -73.96 -45.46 24.20
CA ARG A 520 -72.62 -45.55 24.81
C ARG A 520 -71.66 -44.47 24.26
N TYR A 521 -71.83 -44.02 23.02
CA TYR A 521 -71.11 -42.87 22.43
C TYR A 521 -71.90 -41.58 22.54
N ASN A 522 -72.44 -41.31 23.73
CA ASN A 522 -73.14 -40.07 23.97
C ASN A 522 -72.21 -38.88 23.72
N ASP A 523 -72.74 -37.73 23.31
CA ASP A 523 -71.94 -36.57 22.92
C ASP A 523 -71.00 -36.10 24.05
N SER A 524 -71.38 -36.33 25.30
CA SER A 524 -70.55 -36.08 26.47
C SER A 524 -69.28 -36.94 26.52
N TYR A 525 -69.37 -38.22 26.15
CA TYR A 525 -68.24 -39.15 26.11
C TYR A 525 -67.26 -38.77 25.00
N LEU A 526 -67.75 -38.52 23.78
CA LEU A 526 -66.90 -38.10 22.64
C LEU A 526 -66.22 -36.74 22.89
N ARG A 527 -66.90 -35.78 23.53
CA ARG A 527 -66.28 -34.52 23.97
C ARG A 527 -65.14 -34.76 24.96
N ARG A 528 -65.32 -35.70 25.89
CA ARG A 528 -64.29 -36.07 26.87
C ARG A 528 -63.06 -36.63 26.18
N ILE A 529 -63.23 -37.55 25.23
CA ILE A 529 -62.14 -38.08 24.38
C ILE A 529 -61.36 -36.94 23.74
N GLY A 530 -62.06 -36.02 23.05
CA GLY A 530 -61.44 -34.86 22.41
C GLY A 530 -60.64 -33.99 23.39
N SER A 531 -61.20 -33.72 24.57
CA SER A 531 -60.52 -32.94 25.62
C SER A 531 -59.25 -33.63 26.16
N THR A 532 -59.30 -34.96 26.32
CA THR A 532 -58.15 -35.75 26.81
C THR A 532 -57.05 -35.83 25.76
N VAL A 533 -57.41 -36.05 24.49
CA VAL A 533 -56.46 -36.01 23.37
C VAL A 533 -55.82 -34.63 23.27
N LEU A 534 -56.60 -33.55 23.36
CA LEU A 534 -56.07 -32.18 23.31
C LEU A 534 -55.10 -31.90 24.46
N SER A 535 -55.40 -32.38 25.67
CA SER A 535 -54.50 -32.24 26.82
C SER A 535 -53.16 -32.94 26.58
N TYR A 536 -53.19 -34.16 26.04
CA TYR A 536 -51.97 -34.91 25.69
C TYR A 536 -51.18 -34.23 24.57
N VAL A 537 -51.84 -33.82 23.49
CA VAL A 537 -51.20 -33.09 22.37
C VAL A 537 -50.53 -31.80 22.86
N ASN A 538 -51.17 -31.07 23.77
CA ASN A 538 -50.58 -29.87 24.37
C ASN A 538 -49.34 -30.17 25.22
N MET A 539 -49.34 -31.28 25.96
CA MET A 539 -48.16 -31.75 26.70
C MET A 539 -47.01 -32.09 25.75
N VAL A 540 -47.27 -32.87 24.69
CA VAL A 540 -46.27 -33.22 23.66
C VAL A 540 -45.75 -31.96 22.96
N CYS A 541 -46.63 -31.00 22.63
CA CYS A 541 -46.21 -29.70 22.08
C CYS A 541 -45.26 -28.95 23.02
N ALA A 542 -45.48 -29.00 24.34
CA ALA A 542 -44.57 -28.38 25.30
C ALA A 542 -43.19 -29.08 25.32
N THR A 543 -43.15 -30.41 25.19
CA THR A 543 -41.91 -31.18 25.03
C THR A 543 -41.19 -30.82 23.73
N LEU A 544 -41.90 -30.85 22.59
CA LEU A 544 -41.35 -30.55 21.27
C LEU A 544 -40.84 -29.11 21.16
N ARG A 545 -41.47 -28.13 21.83
CA ARG A 545 -40.95 -26.76 21.92
C ARG A 545 -39.55 -26.68 22.54
N ASN A 546 -39.17 -27.65 23.39
CA ASN A 546 -37.85 -27.71 23.98
C ASN A 546 -36.88 -28.61 23.19
N SER A 547 -37.38 -29.72 22.62
CA SER A 547 -36.55 -30.71 21.92
C SER A 547 -36.16 -30.27 20.51
N ILE A 548 -37.08 -29.63 19.77
CA ILE A 548 -36.83 -29.16 18.39
C ILE A 548 -35.68 -28.14 18.35
N PRO A 549 -35.68 -27.06 19.16
CA PRO A 549 -34.55 -26.12 19.19
C PRO A 549 -33.22 -26.80 19.51
N LYS A 550 -33.19 -27.76 20.44
CA LYS A 550 -31.96 -28.50 20.80
C LYS A 550 -31.41 -29.30 19.62
N SER A 551 -32.28 -29.96 18.86
CA SER A 551 -31.89 -30.68 17.65
C SER A 551 -31.33 -29.72 16.58
N ILE A 552 -32.01 -28.60 16.33
CA ILE A 552 -31.56 -27.59 15.37
C ILE A 552 -30.22 -26.99 15.78
N VAL A 553 -30.06 -26.63 17.06
CA VAL A 553 -28.80 -26.09 17.57
C VAL A 553 -27.67 -27.11 17.46
N TYR A 554 -27.93 -28.38 17.77
CA TYR A 554 -26.92 -29.42 17.68
C TYR A 554 -26.48 -29.67 16.23
N CYS A 555 -27.42 -29.92 15.32
CA CYS A 555 -27.13 -30.31 13.95
C CYS A 555 -26.71 -29.14 13.04
N GLN A 556 -27.18 -27.91 13.30
CA GLN A 556 -26.85 -26.74 12.47
C GLN A 556 -25.89 -25.79 13.19
N VAL A 557 -26.31 -25.18 14.30
CA VAL A 557 -25.59 -24.04 14.87
C VAL A 557 -24.22 -24.47 15.42
N ARG A 558 -24.18 -25.55 16.18
CA ARG A 558 -22.96 -26.07 16.80
C ARG A 558 -22.01 -26.67 15.77
N GLU A 559 -22.54 -27.41 14.81
CA GLU A 559 -21.75 -27.96 13.70
C GLU A 559 -21.21 -26.85 12.80
N ALA A 560 -22.03 -25.87 12.38
CA ALA A 560 -21.58 -24.72 11.62
C ALA A 560 -20.48 -23.94 12.36
N LYS A 561 -20.54 -23.83 13.69
CA LYS A 561 -19.49 -23.18 14.47
C LYS A 561 -18.16 -23.98 14.47
N ARG A 562 -18.24 -25.31 14.36
CA ARG A 562 -17.10 -26.22 14.54
C ARG A 562 -16.41 -26.59 13.23
N SER A 563 -17.20 -26.90 12.19
CA SER A 563 -16.75 -27.67 11.03
C SER A 563 -17.11 -27.03 9.67
N LEU A 564 -17.40 -25.72 9.65
CA LEU A 564 -17.86 -25.00 8.45
C LEU A 564 -16.94 -25.21 7.23
N LEU A 565 -15.62 -25.15 7.44
CA LEU A 565 -14.61 -25.26 6.39
C LEU A 565 -13.80 -26.56 6.43
N ASP A 566 -14.15 -27.55 7.26
CA ASP A 566 -13.36 -28.79 7.40
C ASP A 566 -13.24 -29.56 6.08
N HIS A 567 -14.33 -29.62 5.31
CA HIS A 567 -14.31 -30.26 3.99
C HIS A 567 -13.42 -29.48 3.00
N PHE A 568 -13.53 -28.16 3.01
CA PHE A 568 -12.71 -27.27 2.19
C PHE A 568 -11.22 -27.42 2.51
N PHE A 569 -10.84 -27.51 3.79
CA PHE A 569 -9.45 -27.74 4.19
C PHE A 569 -8.93 -29.10 3.71
N THR A 570 -9.78 -30.12 3.71
CA THR A 570 -9.43 -31.45 3.19
C THR A 570 -9.17 -31.40 1.68
N GLU A 571 -10.01 -30.70 0.91
CA GLU A 571 -9.80 -30.50 -0.53
C GLU A 571 -8.56 -29.65 -0.84
N LEU A 572 -8.31 -28.62 -0.02
CA LEU A 572 -7.18 -27.70 -0.19
C LEU A 572 -5.85 -28.45 -0.09
N GLY A 573 -5.75 -29.43 0.81
CA GLY A 573 -4.56 -30.27 0.97
C GLY A 573 -4.22 -31.13 -0.25
N GLY A 574 -5.19 -31.41 -1.13
CA GLY A 574 -5.00 -32.15 -2.37
C GLY A 574 -4.68 -31.29 -3.60
N LYS A 575 -4.73 -29.95 -3.49
CA LYS A 575 -4.54 -29.05 -4.64
C LYS A 575 -3.06 -28.79 -4.94
N GLU A 576 -2.71 -28.80 -6.22
CA GLU A 576 -1.37 -28.44 -6.70
C GLU A 576 -1.06 -26.94 -6.55
N ALA A 577 0.23 -26.59 -6.53
CA ALA A 577 0.71 -25.22 -6.38
C ALA A 577 0.13 -24.21 -7.40
N LYS A 578 -0.18 -24.69 -8.62
CA LYS A 578 -0.79 -23.87 -9.68
C LYS A 578 -2.26 -23.56 -9.39
N ALA A 579 -2.99 -24.51 -8.81
CA ALA A 579 -4.37 -24.31 -8.39
C ALA A 579 -4.45 -23.38 -7.18
N LEU A 580 -3.58 -23.55 -6.19
CA LEU A 580 -3.47 -22.64 -5.04
C LEU A 580 -3.12 -21.22 -5.48
N GLY A 581 -2.21 -21.07 -6.45
CA GLY A 581 -1.86 -19.78 -7.03
C GLY A 581 -3.02 -19.08 -7.73
N LYS A 582 -3.94 -19.83 -8.38
CA LYS A 582 -5.14 -19.26 -8.99
C LYS A 582 -6.15 -18.75 -7.97
N MET A 583 -6.18 -19.32 -6.77
CA MET A 583 -7.07 -18.85 -5.69
C MET A 583 -6.56 -17.54 -5.07
N LEU A 584 -5.24 -17.33 -5.09
CA LEU A 584 -4.59 -16.09 -4.64
C LEU A 584 -4.40 -15.12 -5.82
N ASP A 585 -5.45 -14.89 -6.60
CA ASP A 585 -5.47 -13.99 -7.74
C ASP A 585 -5.54 -12.52 -7.29
N GLU A 586 -4.36 -11.94 -7.04
CA GLU A 586 -4.24 -10.51 -6.76
C GLU A 586 -4.37 -9.68 -8.04
N ASP A 587 -4.99 -8.49 -7.93
CA ASP A 587 -4.98 -7.49 -8.99
C ASP A 587 -3.52 -7.16 -9.39
N PRO A 588 -3.13 -7.33 -10.67
CA PRO A 588 -1.79 -7.02 -11.14
C PRO A 588 -1.31 -5.60 -10.79
N ALA A 589 -2.24 -4.63 -10.71
CA ALA A 589 -1.92 -3.27 -10.31
C ALA A 589 -1.51 -3.18 -8.83
N ILE A 590 -2.18 -3.93 -7.95
CA ILE A 590 -1.86 -4.00 -6.52
C ILE A 590 -0.52 -4.71 -6.32
N MET A 591 -0.31 -5.83 -7.03
CA MET A 591 0.96 -6.57 -7.00
C MET A 591 2.13 -5.67 -7.43
N GLN A 592 1.98 -4.96 -8.55
CA GLN A 592 3.02 -4.06 -9.05
C GLN A 592 3.27 -2.89 -8.10
N ARG A 593 2.20 -2.31 -7.51
CA ARG A 593 2.31 -1.26 -6.50
C ARG A 593 3.06 -1.74 -5.26
N ARG A 594 2.76 -2.94 -4.75
CA ARG A 594 3.47 -3.56 -3.62
C ARG A 594 4.95 -3.71 -3.91
N ILE A 595 5.31 -4.24 -5.09
CA ILE A 595 6.71 -4.41 -5.51
C ILE A 595 7.44 -3.06 -5.56
N ASN A 596 6.80 -2.03 -6.12
CA ASN A 596 7.39 -0.69 -6.21
C ASN A 596 7.59 -0.06 -4.81
N LEU A 597 6.61 -0.17 -3.92
CA LEU A 597 6.71 0.30 -2.54
C LEU A 597 7.81 -0.44 -1.76
N GLN A 598 7.94 -1.75 -1.95
CA GLN A 598 8.96 -2.56 -1.29
C GLN A 598 10.37 -2.16 -1.74
N LYS A 599 10.59 -1.96 -3.04
CA LYS A 599 11.86 -1.42 -3.58
C LYS A 599 12.18 -0.05 -2.99
N ARG A 600 11.18 0.83 -2.89
CA ARG A 600 11.34 2.17 -2.29
C ARG A 600 11.69 2.06 -0.81
N LEU A 601 11.01 1.21 -0.04
CA LEU A 601 11.28 0.99 1.38
C LEU A 601 12.72 0.49 1.62
N GLU A 602 13.19 -0.45 0.80
CA GLU A 602 14.55 -0.99 0.88
C GLU A 602 15.61 0.09 0.63
N LEU A 603 15.38 1.00 -0.32
CA LEU A 603 16.24 2.15 -0.54
C LEU A 603 16.29 3.07 0.69
N TYR A 604 15.15 3.40 1.27
CA TYR A 604 15.10 4.29 2.44
C TYR A 604 15.76 3.65 3.67
N ARG A 605 15.60 2.35 3.87
CA ARG A 605 16.32 1.60 4.92
C ARG A 605 17.82 1.56 4.70
N THR A 606 18.25 1.38 3.45
CA THR A 606 19.67 1.45 3.08
C THR A 606 20.23 2.84 3.39
N ALA A 607 19.52 3.89 2.96
CA ALA A 607 19.89 5.28 3.24
C ALA A 607 19.95 5.58 4.75
N GLN A 608 18.99 5.08 5.53
CA GLN A 608 19.00 5.19 6.99
C GLN A 608 20.24 4.53 7.59
N SER A 609 20.53 3.28 7.20
CA SER A 609 21.70 2.55 7.68
C SER A 609 23.02 3.27 7.34
N GLU A 610 23.15 3.82 6.13
CA GLU A 610 24.36 4.55 5.75
C GLU A 610 24.51 5.88 6.51
N ILE A 611 23.41 6.58 6.81
CA ILE A 611 23.44 7.81 7.61
C ILE A 611 23.79 7.48 9.07
N ASP A 612 23.21 6.42 9.63
CA ASP A 612 23.49 6.00 11.00
C ASP A 612 24.95 5.56 11.15
N ALA A 613 25.50 4.78 10.22
CA ALA A 613 26.92 4.42 10.23
C ALA A 613 27.86 5.63 10.30
N LEU A 614 27.44 6.80 9.78
CA LEU A 614 28.21 8.03 9.81
C LEU A 614 28.02 8.87 11.07
N THR A 615 26.86 8.77 11.74
CA THR A 615 26.63 9.46 13.01
C THR A 615 27.34 8.76 14.17
N TRP A 616 27.48 7.44 14.11
CA TRP A 616 28.19 6.62 15.12
C TRP A 616 29.72 6.60 14.95
N ALA A 617 30.26 6.98 13.79
CA ALA A 617 31.70 7.06 13.54
C ALA A 617 32.37 8.35 14.08
N LYS A 618 31.76 8.99 15.08
CA LYS A 618 32.21 10.24 15.69
C LYS A 618 32.82 10.03 17.07
#